data_AF-E8WXK0-F1
#
_entry.id   AF-E8WXK0-F1
#
_cell.length_a   1.000
_cell.length_b   1.000
_cell.length_c   1.000
_cell.angle_alpha   90.00
_cell.angle_beta   90.00
_cell.angle_gamma   90.00
#
_symmetry.space_group_name_H-M   'P 1'
#
loop_
_entity.id
_entity.type
_entity.pdbx_description
1 polymer ?
#
loop_
_entity_poly.entity_id
_entity_poly.type
_entity_poly.pdbx_seq_one_letter_code
_entity_poly.pdbx_strand_id
1 'polypeptide(L)'
;MNSKKIRSALQGNHEEGFTLIELLIVMSVMLILMTLAIPQLLKLRKTAAETSAIASVKAIGQAELSYNSAYPQNGFSCSLASMGGVPGSGAPSAQAAQILDPTLAAGQKQGYTFNITNCTKVTVNNQDMFTGYEITAVPTSIGRSGDRGFCMDENNIMKTDAAGGTNCTTTLQ
;
A
#
# COMPACT_ATOMS: atom_id res chain seq x y z
N MET A 1 -12.34 -54.15 68.55
CA MET A 1 -12.75 -52.76 68.20
C MET A 1 -11.74 -52.23 67.19
N ASN A 2 -12.05 -52.16 65.89
CA ASN A 2 -12.91 -51.16 65.25
C ASN A 2 -12.27 -49.77 65.27
N SER A 3 -11.69 -49.31 64.16
CA SER A 3 -12.15 -48.09 63.50
C SER A 3 -11.40 -47.83 62.17
N LYS A 4 -12.13 -48.08 61.08
CA LYS A 4 -12.33 -47.15 59.96
C LYS A 4 -11.11 -46.62 59.18
N LYS A 5 -10.94 -47.25 58.00
CA LYS A 5 -10.71 -46.63 56.67
C LYS A 5 -10.61 -45.09 56.69
N ILE A 6 -9.40 -44.57 56.51
CA ILE A 6 -9.16 -43.24 55.94
C ILE A 6 -8.62 -43.48 54.53
N ARG A 7 -9.51 -43.64 53.55
CA ARG A 7 -9.19 -43.50 52.13
C ARG A 7 -9.85 -42.22 51.65
N SER A 8 -9.19 -41.11 51.92
CA SER A 8 -9.53 -39.79 51.40
C SER A 8 -9.31 -39.80 49.88
N ALA A 9 -10.34 -39.38 49.16
CA ALA A 9 -10.46 -39.31 47.72
C ALA A 9 -9.20 -38.77 47.02
N LEU A 10 -8.53 -39.63 46.24
CA LEU A 10 -7.87 -39.17 45.02
C LEU A 10 -9.00 -38.90 44.02
N GLN A 11 -9.52 -37.68 44.09
CA GLN A 11 -10.48 -37.16 43.14
C GLN A 11 -9.74 -37.03 41.81
N GLY A 12 -9.80 -38.09 41.00
CA GLY A 12 -9.34 -38.04 39.62
C GLY A 12 -10.13 -36.95 38.94
N ASN A 13 -9.44 -35.90 38.50
CA ASN A 13 -10.00 -34.97 37.52
C ASN A 13 -10.41 -35.83 36.33
N HIS A 14 -11.72 -35.97 36.10
CA HIS A 14 -12.19 -36.47 34.82
C HIS A 14 -11.71 -35.46 33.79
N GLU A 15 -10.65 -35.82 33.06
CA GLU A 15 -10.31 -35.15 31.81
C GLU A 15 -11.44 -35.51 30.85
N GLU A 16 -12.44 -34.63 30.77
CA GLU A 16 -13.46 -34.69 29.74
C GLU A 16 -12.75 -34.46 28.39
N GLY A 17 -12.41 -35.56 27.74
CA GLY A 17 -11.81 -35.56 26.41
C GLY A 17 -12.80 -35.03 25.39
N PHE A 18 -12.38 -34.02 24.63
CA PHE A 18 -13.13 -33.48 23.50
C PHE A 18 -13.44 -34.61 22.50
N THR A 19 -14.71 -34.77 22.13
CA THR A 19 -15.07 -35.83 21.18
C THR A 19 -14.61 -35.46 19.77
N LEU A 20 -14.19 -36.44 18.96
CA LEU A 20 -13.85 -36.20 17.54
C LEU A 20 -15.03 -35.58 16.77
N ILE A 21 -16.26 -35.94 17.13
CA ILE A 21 -17.46 -35.42 16.49
C ILE A 21 -17.69 -33.93 16.80
N GLU A 22 -17.41 -33.47 18.03
CA GLU A 22 -17.46 -32.05 18.36
C GLU A 22 -16.45 -31.26 17.53
N LEU A 23 -15.23 -31.78 17.35
CA LEU A 23 -14.22 -31.11 16.52
C LEU A 23 -14.63 -31.05 15.06
N LEU A 24 -15.20 -32.13 14.54
CA LEU A 24 -15.68 -32.18 13.15
C LEU A 24 -16.80 -31.19 12.89
N ILE A 25 -17.76 -31.04 13.81
CA ILE A 25 -18.85 -30.07 13.67
C ILE A 25 -18.28 -28.64 13.70
N VAL A 26 -17.36 -28.35 14.63
CA VAL A 26 -16.73 -27.02 14.72
C VAL A 26 -15.97 -26.68 13.44
N MET A 27 -15.14 -27.60 12.93
CA MET A 27 -14.42 -27.37 11.67
C MET A 27 -15.38 -27.19 10.49
N SER A 28 -16.47 -27.96 10.45
CA SER A 28 -17.48 -27.85 9.40
C SER A 28 -18.14 -26.46 9.38
N VAL A 29 -18.55 -25.94 10.54
CA VAL A 29 -19.15 -24.60 10.64
C VAL A 29 -18.13 -23.52 10.30
N MET A 30 -16.88 -23.65 10.78
CA MET A 30 -15.80 -22.71 10.44
C MET A 30 -15.56 -22.62 8.93
N LEU A 31 -15.52 -23.75 8.21
CA LEU A 31 -15.30 -23.77 6.76
C LEU A 31 -16.43 -23.11 5.99
N ILE A 32 -17.69 -23.28 6.43
CA ILE A 32 -18.85 -22.61 5.83
C ILE A 32 -18.71 -21.09 5.97
N LEU A 33 -18.39 -20.61 7.19
CA LEU A 33 -18.20 -19.18 7.44
C LEU A 33 -17.03 -18.61 6.65
N MET A 34 -15.89 -19.32 6.58
CA MET A 34 -14.72 -18.89 5.81
C MET A 34 -15.01 -18.76 4.32
N THR A 35 -15.77 -19.70 3.75
CA THR A 35 -16.12 -19.69 2.32
C THR A 35 -16.90 -18.42 1.93
N LEU A 36 -17.80 -17.96 2.80
CA LEU A 36 -18.52 -16.69 2.60
C LEU A 36 -17.65 -15.47 2.91
N ALA A 37 -16.69 -15.60 3.83
CA ALA A 37 -15.85 -14.50 4.27
C ALA A 37 -14.68 -14.15 3.33
N ILE A 38 -14.08 -15.13 2.64
CA ILE A 38 -12.98 -14.89 1.70
C ILE A 38 -13.34 -13.87 0.58
N PRO A 39 -14.48 -13.98 -0.14
CA PRO A 39 -14.77 -13.04 -1.23
C PRO A 39 -14.94 -11.60 -0.76
N GLN A 40 -15.56 -11.38 0.41
CA GLN A 40 -15.69 -10.04 0.98
C GLN A 40 -14.32 -9.49 1.41
N LEU A 41 -13.46 -10.31 2.00
CA LEU A 41 -12.11 -9.90 2.40
C LEU A 41 -11.26 -9.48 1.18
N LEU A 42 -11.36 -10.20 0.06
CA LEU A 42 -10.64 -9.86 -1.17
C LEU A 42 -11.09 -8.51 -1.73
N LYS A 43 -12.40 -8.23 -1.73
CA LYS A 43 -12.95 -6.93 -2.14
C LYS A 43 -12.45 -5.80 -1.24
N LEU A 44 -12.51 -5.98 0.09
CA LEU A 44 -12.04 -4.99 1.05
C LEU A 44 -10.55 -4.70 0.88
N ARG A 45 -9.73 -5.73 0.65
CA ARG A 45 -8.29 -5.56 0.38
C ARG A 45 -8.03 -4.75 -0.87
N LYS A 46 -8.77 -4.99 -1.95
CA LYS A 46 -8.67 -4.17 -3.17
C LYS A 46 -9.03 -2.71 -2.89
N THR A 47 -10.17 -2.43 -2.25
CA THR A 47 -10.57 -1.06 -1.91
C THR A 47 -9.54 -0.37 -1.03
N ALA A 48 -8.95 -1.08 -0.07
CA ALA A 48 -7.89 -0.55 0.78
C ALA A 48 -6.61 -0.24 -0.03
N ALA A 49 -6.24 -1.11 -0.98
CA ALA A 49 -5.13 -0.87 -1.91
C ALA A 49 -5.38 0.36 -2.80
N GLU A 50 -6.57 0.50 -3.39
CA GLU A 50 -6.94 1.68 -4.19
C GLU A 50 -6.90 2.96 -3.36
N THR A 51 -7.41 2.92 -2.12
CA THR A 51 -7.38 4.07 -1.21
C THR A 51 -5.93 4.44 -0.83
N SER A 52 -5.09 3.44 -0.56
CA SER A 52 -3.66 3.64 -0.33
C SER A 52 -2.97 4.21 -1.56
N ALA A 53 -3.35 3.80 -2.76
CA ALA A 53 -2.79 4.31 -4.01
C ALA A 53 -3.12 5.79 -4.20
N ILE A 54 -4.39 6.18 -4.04
CA ILE A 54 -4.82 7.58 -4.07
C ILE A 54 -4.04 8.43 -3.05
N ALA A 55 -3.93 7.97 -1.80
CA ALA A 55 -3.19 8.67 -0.76
C ALA A 55 -1.69 8.79 -1.10
N SER A 56 -1.11 7.75 -1.69
CA SER A 56 0.30 7.73 -2.07
C SER A 56 0.60 8.63 -3.26
N VAL A 57 -0.30 8.69 -4.26
CA VAL A 57 -0.21 9.67 -5.37
C VAL A 57 -0.22 11.10 -4.82
N LYS A 58 -1.13 11.41 -3.88
CA LYS A 58 -1.15 12.72 -3.21
C LYS A 58 0.15 13.00 -2.45
N ALA A 59 0.67 12.01 -1.72
CA ALA A 59 1.93 12.14 -1.00
C ALA A 59 3.11 12.41 -1.94
N ILE A 60 3.16 11.76 -3.10
CA ILE A 60 4.16 12.02 -4.14
C ILE A 60 4.02 13.46 -4.64
N GLY A 61 2.81 13.94 -4.96
CA GLY A 61 2.62 15.33 -5.38
C GLY A 61 3.05 16.37 -4.35
N GLN A 62 2.81 16.11 -3.05
CA GLN A 62 3.33 16.98 -1.99
C GLN A 62 4.87 16.91 -1.87
N ALA A 63 5.45 15.73 -2.10
CA ALA A 63 6.91 15.57 -2.14
C ALA A 63 7.52 16.33 -3.33
N GLU A 64 6.86 16.34 -4.50
CA GLU A 64 7.27 17.10 -5.69
C GLU A 64 7.31 18.61 -5.41
N LEU A 65 6.27 19.15 -4.77
CA LEU A 65 6.24 20.56 -4.35
C LEU A 65 7.39 20.88 -3.37
N SER A 66 7.66 19.97 -2.43
CA SER A 66 8.76 20.12 -1.46
C SER A 66 10.12 20.02 -2.12
N TYR A 67 10.28 19.11 -3.10
CA TYR A 67 11.50 18.92 -3.88
C TYR A 67 11.81 20.17 -4.71
N ASN A 68 10.83 20.71 -5.42
CA ASN A 68 10.99 21.93 -6.21
C ASN A 68 11.38 23.14 -5.34
N SER A 69 10.80 23.24 -4.13
CA SER A 69 11.19 24.27 -3.15
C SER A 69 12.64 24.12 -2.68
N ALA A 70 13.10 22.88 -2.45
CA ALA A 70 14.46 22.59 -2.00
C ALA A 70 15.52 22.70 -3.12
N TYR A 71 15.14 22.37 -4.35
CA TYR A 71 16.03 22.29 -5.52
C TYR A 71 15.46 23.06 -6.72
N PRO A 72 15.27 24.38 -6.63
CA PRO A 72 14.59 25.17 -7.67
C PRO A 72 15.33 25.17 -9.01
N GLN A 73 16.64 24.92 -9.01
CA GLN A 73 17.44 24.78 -10.24
C GLN A 73 17.07 23.52 -11.04
N ASN A 74 16.57 22.48 -10.37
CA ASN A 74 16.13 21.22 -10.96
C ASN A 74 14.63 21.24 -11.30
N GLY A 75 13.86 22.09 -10.62
CA GLY A 75 12.41 22.11 -10.73
C GLY A 75 11.79 20.90 -10.02
N PHE A 76 10.81 20.27 -10.66
CA PHE A 76 10.25 19.00 -10.19
C PHE A 76 11.20 17.82 -10.40
N SER A 77 10.91 16.71 -9.75
CA SER A 77 11.60 15.45 -9.96
C SER A 77 10.91 14.66 -11.09
N CYS A 78 11.70 14.07 -11.98
CA CYS A 78 11.20 13.13 -12.99
C CYS A 78 11.44 11.66 -12.59
N SER A 79 11.75 11.41 -11.31
CA SER A 79 11.99 10.07 -10.76
C SER A 79 11.60 10.01 -9.30
N LEU A 80 10.99 8.90 -8.89
CA LEU A 80 10.66 8.67 -7.47
C LEU A 80 11.92 8.48 -6.63
N ALA A 81 12.97 7.92 -7.23
CA ALA A 81 14.22 7.63 -6.52
C ALA A 81 14.95 8.88 -6.06
N SER A 82 14.92 9.97 -6.85
CA SER A 82 15.56 11.26 -6.49
C SER A 82 14.90 11.93 -5.30
N MET A 83 13.61 11.71 -5.08
CA MET A 83 12.90 12.19 -3.88
C MET A 83 13.11 11.29 -2.66
N GLY A 84 13.55 10.05 -2.87
CA GLY A 84 13.87 9.10 -1.82
C GLY A 84 15.28 9.25 -1.27
N GLY A 85 15.84 8.13 -0.83
CA GLY A 85 17.11 8.06 -0.10
C GLY A 85 16.92 7.37 1.24
N VAL A 86 18.03 6.94 1.85
CA VAL A 86 17.99 6.37 3.20
C VAL A 86 17.99 7.53 4.19
N PRO A 87 16.96 7.67 5.06
CA PRO A 87 16.93 8.76 6.03
C PRO A 87 18.18 8.76 6.91
N GLY A 88 18.88 9.88 6.96
CA GLY A 88 20.08 10.04 7.79
C GLY A 88 21.35 9.39 7.24
N SER A 89 21.38 8.87 6.00
CA SER A 89 22.61 8.35 5.40
C SER A 89 23.58 9.43 4.89
N GLY A 90 23.25 10.71 5.09
CA GLY A 90 24.02 11.85 4.63
C GLY A 90 23.14 13.09 4.45
N ALA A 91 23.76 14.22 4.07
CA ALA A 91 23.02 15.43 3.73
C ALA A 91 22.14 15.21 2.49
N PRO A 92 20.87 15.64 2.50
CA PRO A 92 19.99 15.55 1.34
C PRO A 92 20.56 16.24 0.09
N SER A 93 20.41 15.60 -1.06
CA SER A 93 20.80 16.13 -2.37
C SER A 93 19.68 15.97 -3.38
N ALA A 94 19.78 16.63 -4.54
CA ALA A 94 18.77 16.50 -5.60
C ALA A 94 18.60 15.06 -6.12
N GLN A 95 19.58 14.16 -5.91
CA GLN A 95 19.52 12.75 -6.29
C GLN A 95 19.08 11.83 -5.14
N ALA A 96 19.02 12.34 -3.91
CA ALA A 96 18.60 11.64 -2.71
C ALA A 96 18.04 12.64 -1.70
N ALA A 97 16.88 13.20 -2.00
CA ALA A 97 16.30 14.31 -1.24
C ALA A 97 15.79 13.91 0.14
N GLN A 98 15.55 12.61 0.38
CA GLN A 98 15.02 12.06 1.63
C GLN A 98 13.67 12.68 2.04
N ILE A 99 12.87 13.13 1.07
CA ILE A 99 11.55 13.77 1.27
C ILE A 99 10.43 12.72 1.21
N LEU A 100 10.56 11.75 0.33
CA LEU A 100 9.58 10.70 0.11
C LEU A 100 9.93 9.44 0.90
N ASP A 101 8.91 8.78 1.46
CA ASP A 101 9.09 7.49 2.15
C ASP A 101 9.83 6.47 1.26
N PRO A 102 10.84 5.75 1.77
CA PRO A 102 11.66 4.85 0.97
C PRO A 102 10.87 3.75 0.24
N THR A 103 9.76 3.26 0.83
CA THR A 103 8.93 2.23 0.19
C THR A 103 8.20 2.79 -1.02
N LEU A 104 7.73 4.04 -0.92
CA LEU A 104 7.06 4.73 -2.01
C LEU A 104 8.05 5.22 -3.07
N ALA A 105 9.24 5.66 -2.65
CA ALA A 105 10.34 6.01 -3.55
C ALA A 105 10.83 4.82 -4.39
N ALA A 106 10.68 3.59 -3.88
CA ALA A 106 10.93 2.36 -4.63
C ALA A 106 9.85 2.05 -5.69
N GLY A 107 8.76 2.83 -5.74
CA GLY A 107 7.73 2.73 -6.76
C GLY A 107 6.72 1.60 -6.54
N GLN A 108 6.65 0.99 -5.36
CA GLN A 108 5.71 -0.11 -5.08
C GLN A 108 5.09 0.05 -3.69
N LYS A 109 3.75 0.03 -3.61
CA LYS A 109 3.05 0.06 -2.32
C LYS A 109 1.66 -0.56 -2.44
N GLN A 110 1.32 -1.45 -1.51
CA GLN A 110 -0.01 -2.09 -1.42
C GLN A 110 -0.54 -2.68 -2.73
N GLY A 111 0.33 -3.31 -3.53
CA GLY A 111 -0.07 -3.93 -4.81
C GLY A 111 -0.28 -2.95 -5.96
N TYR A 112 0.21 -1.72 -5.82
CA TYR A 112 0.28 -0.71 -6.87
C TYR A 112 1.73 -0.35 -7.19
N THR A 113 1.97 -0.12 -8.49
CA THR A 113 3.20 0.43 -9.04
C THR A 113 3.03 1.92 -9.24
N PHE A 114 3.95 2.71 -8.73
CA PHE A 114 3.98 4.16 -8.86
C PHE A 114 5.12 4.56 -9.77
N ASN A 115 4.88 5.52 -10.66
CA ASN A 115 5.92 6.09 -11.49
C ASN A 115 5.66 7.56 -11.78
N ILE A 116 6.72 8.29 -12.14
CA ILE A 116 6.62 9.64 -12.70
C ILE A 116 6.92 9.55 -14.19
N THR A 117 6.06 10.14 -15.00
CA THR A 117 6.07 10.07 -16.46
C THR A 117 5.74 11.43 -17.06
N ASN A 118 5.76 11.54 -18.40
CA ASN A 118 5.36 12.74 -19.13
C ASN A 118 6.06 14.02 -18.65
N CYS A 119 7.30 13.90 -18.18
CA CYS A 119 8.03 15.04 -17.64
C CYS A 119 8.37 16.04 -18.75
N THR A 120 8.00 17.30 -18.55
CA THR A 120 8.38 18.41 -19.42
C THR A 120 9.50 19.21 -18.79
N LYS A 121 10.44 19.70 -19.59
CA LYS A 121 11.61 20.44 -19.11
C LYS A 121 11.90 21.68 -19.93
N VAL A 122 12.51 22.65 -19.29
CA VAL A 122 13.11 23.83 -19.92
C VAL A 122 14.59 23.84 -19.54
N THR A 123 15.47 24.09 -20.51
CA THR A 123 16.90 24.21 -20.24
C THR A 123 17.23 25.67 -19.97
N VAL A 124 17.71 25.96 -18.75
CA VAL A 124 18.14 27.29 -18.32
C VAL A 124 19.62 27.21 -17.94
N ASN A 125 20.46 28.09 -18.50
CA ASN A 125 21.91 28.11 -18.20
C ASN A 125 22.59 26.73 -18.36
N ASN A 126 22.26 25.98 -19.42
CA ASN A 126 22.75 24.61 -19.66
C ASN A 126 22.39 23.59 -18.56
N GLN A 127 21.35 23.83 -17.77
CA GLN A 127 20.77 22.89 -16.81
C GLN A 127 19.31 22.65 -17.15
N ASP A 128 18.87 21.39 -17.05
CA ASP A 128 17.48 21.01 -17.29
C ASP A 128 16.66 21.20 -16.01
N MET A 129 15.60 22.01 -16.12
CA MET A 129 14.62 22.24 -15.06
C MET A 129 13.29 21.61 -15.47
N PHE A 130 12.79 20.64 -14.70
CA PHE A 130 11.49 20.02 -14.98
C PHE A 130 10.35 20.93 -14.49
N THR A 131 9.38 21.17 -15.38
CA THR A 131 8.30 22.14 -15.19
C THR A 131 6.91 21.50 -15.14
N GLY A 132 6.81 20.23 -15.52
CA GLY A 132 5.57 19.45 -15.50
C GLY A 132 5.88 17.98 -15.41
N TYR A 133 4.92 17.20 -14.91
CA TYR A 133 5.05 15.77 -14.70
C TYR A 133 3.68 15.12 -14.57
N GLU A 134 3.62 13.81 -14.77
CA GLU A 134 2.45 13.01 -14.46
C GLU A 134 2.84 11.85 -13.54
N ILE A 135 2.26 11.84 -12.34
CA ILE A 135 2.34 10.71 -11.41
C ILE A 135 1.32 9.68 -11.87
N THR A 136 1.74 8.42 -11.96
CA THR A 136 0.88 7.28 -12.29
C THR A 136 0.91 6.27 -11.16
N ALA A 137 -0.23 5.63 -10.90
CA ALA A 137 -0.37 4.51 -9.98
C ALA A 137 -1.24 3.44 -10.63
N VAL A 138 -0.64 2.31 -11.00
CA VAL A 138 -1.31 1.19 -11.66
C VAL A 138 -1.25 -0.08 -10.80
N PRO A 139 -2.32 -0.89 -10.74
CA PRO A 139 -2.29 -2.15 -10.01
C PRO A 139 -1.23 -3.08 -10.62
N THR A 140 -0.43 -3.75 -9.77
CA THR A 140 0.55 -4.76 -10.23
C THR A 140 -0.11 -5.96 -10.91
N SER A 141 -1.38 -6.24 -10.58
CA SER A 141 -2.20 -7.23 -11.24
C SER A 141 -3.66 -6.76 -11.26
N ILE A 142 -4.10 -6.30 -12.43
CA ILE A 142 -5.48 -5.89 -12.69
C ILE A 142 -6.43 -7.03 -12.35
N GLY A 143 -7.52 -6.74 -11.64
CA GLY A 143 -8.49 -7.76 -11.22
C GLY A 143 -8.08 -8.50 -9.94
N ARG A 144 -6.86 -8.29 -9.41
CA ARG A 144 -6.38 -8.93 -8.17
C ARG A 144 -5.93 -7.93 -7.12
N SER A 145 -4.94 -7.09 -7.43
CA SER A 145 -4.43 -6.08 -6.50
C SER A 145 -5.21 -4.78 -6.53
N GLY A 146 -5.85 -4.49 -7.66
CA GLY A 146 -6.77 -3.37 -7.86
C GLY A 146 -7.40 -3.45 -9.24
N ASP A 147 -8.41 -2.62 -9.48
CA ASP A 147 -9.15 -2.64 -10.74
C ASP A 147 -8.90 -1.35 -11.55
N ARG A 148 -8.57 -0.24 -10.89
CA ARG A 148 -8.37 1.08 -11.51
C ARG A 148 -6.94 1.57 -11.43
N GLY A 149 -6.53 2.32 -12.44
CA GLY A 149 -5.32 3.13 -12.46
C GLY A 149 -5.64 4.57 -12.04
N PHE A 150 -4.65 5.27 -11.50
CA PHE A 150 -4.76 6.65 -11.05
C PHE A 150 -3.62 7.47 -11.65
N CYS A 151 -3.93 8.70 -12.07
CA CYS A 151 -2.93 9.65 -12.52
C CYS A 151 -3.16 11.00 -11.85
N MET A 152 -2.09 11.76 -11.66
CA MET A 152 -2.15 13.12 -11.16
C MET A 152 -1.06 13.96 -11.81
N ASP A 153 -1.42 15.13 -12.29
CA ASP A 153 -0.50 16.10 -12.90
C ASP A 153 0.03 17.11 -11.87
N GLU A 154 0.91 18.03 -12.31
CA GLU A 154 1.45 19.11 -11.47
C GLU A 154 0.38 20.08 -10.96
N ASN A 155 -0.81 20.08 -11.54
CA ASN A 155 -1.95 20.90 -11.10
C ASN A 155 -2.78 20.22 -10.00
N ASN A 156 -2.31 19.07 -9.49
CA ASN A 156 -2.98 18.23 -8.48
C ASN A 156 -4.35 17.71 -8.94
N ILE A 157 -4.59 17.60 -10.25
CA ILE A 157 -5.83 17.05 -10.78
C ILE A 157 -5.72 15.53 -10.81
N MET A 158 -6.49 14.86 -9.94
CA MET A 158 -6.54 13.41 -9.91
C MET A 158 -7.50 12.86 -10.97
N LYS A 159 -7.01 11.95 -11.80
CA LYS A 159 -7.76 11.24 -12.84
C LYS A 159 -7.64 9.73 -12.63
N THR A 160 -8.56 8.99 -13.23
CA THR A 160 -8.63 7.54 -13.17
C THR A 160 -8.71 6.91 -14.55
N ASP A 161 -8.20 5.68 -14.62
CA ASP A 161 -8.38 4.76 -15.73
C ASP A 161 -9.11 3.51 -15.23
N ALA A 162 -10.30 3.24 -15.78
CA ALA A 162 -11.09 2.07 -15.44
C ALA A 162 -10.45 0.76 -15.92
N ALA A 163 -9.53 0.81 -16.89
CA ALA A 163 -8.82 -0.35 -17.39
C ALA A 163 -7.59 -0.73 -16.55
N GLY A 164 -7.25 0.05 -15.52
CA GLY A 164 -6.09 -0.25 -14.66
C GLY A 164 -4.75 0.19 -15.26
N GLY A 165 -4.73 0.98 -16.33
CA GLY A 165 -3.54 1.49 -16.97
C GLY A 165 -3.26 2.96 -16.65
N THR A 166 -2.51 3.61 -17.55
CA THR A 166 -2.09 5.01 -17.42
C THR A 166 -2.91 5.96 -18.32
N ASN A 167 -3.95 5.47 -19.00
CA ASN A 167 -4.81 6.29 -19.86
C ASN A 167 -5.90 6.98 -19.04
N CYS A 168 -5.49 7.83 -18.11
CA CYS A 168 -6.39 8.45 -17.15
C CYS A 168 -7.22 9.57 -17.79
N THR A 169 -8.47 9.24 -18.15
CA THR A 169 -9.38 10.15 -18.87
C THR A 169 -10.49 10.72 -17.99
N THR A 170 -10.79 10.09 -16.86
CA THR A 170 -11.93 10.48 -16.00
C THR A 170 -11.44 11.11 -14.71
N THR A 171 -11.80 12.37 -14.45
CA THR A 171 -11.46 13.06 -13.20
C THR A 171 -12.10 12.36 -11.99
N LEU A 172 -11.30 12.11 -10.95
CA LEU A 172 -11.80 11.61 -9.68
C LEU A 172 -12.34 12.82 -8.88
N GLN A 173 -13.66 12.89 -8.71
CA GLN A 173 -14.30 13.91 -7.87
C GLN A 173 -14.09 13.64 -6.37
#